data_AF-A0A176S426-F1
#
_entry.id   AF-A0A176S426-F1
#
_cell.length_a   1.000
_cell.length_b   1.000
_cell.length_c   1.000
_cell.angle_alpha   90.00
_cell.angle_beta   90.00
_cell.angle_gamma   90.00
#
_symmetry.space_group_name_H-M   'P 1'
#
loop_
_entity.id
_entity.type
_entity.pdbx_description
1 polymer ?
#
loop_
_entity_poly.entity_id
_entity_poly.type
_entity_poly.pdbx_seq_one_letter_code
_entity_poly.pdbx_strand_id
1 'polypeptide(L)'
;MIPTSLAEETQQPESETEAFFLELASKLNTHLYWVEEEGYLIFAQIPQQLFDREQNVEHVQIQQWLKEKQKQDIQSSLFFISTSISDTPRQLYYAYLQSLIMLAELADTKMDLFTLPSALEVNLPKTGTYGMQLDISETRLSLEFTFENNPLEFFLSTDNMVTLAIIGIVAAVAIPAYTDYMKKAKVSEGLQLLTAIKVPAIEFFTVYGRLPNVEEIGVVTSGKYSHNLRLLDTQNGYSIEFQEPAISGKLILLYNAQNQTWICTHDGMDEKYLPSVCRLM
;
A
#
# COMPACT_ATOMS: atom_id res chain seq x y z
N MET A 1 24.60 22.22 -56.90
CA MET A 1 23.29 22.53 -57.50
C MET A 1 22.35 22.64 -56.32
N ILE A 2 22.04 23.88 -55.91
CA ILE A 2 21.27 24.21 -54.71
C ILE A 2 19.80 24.35 -55.16
N PRO A 3 18.84 23.66 -54.53
CA PRO A 3 17.44 23.83 -54.91
C PRO A 3 16.95 25.22 -54.48
N THR A 4 16.27 25.87 -55.42
CA THR A 4 15.90 27.28 -55.44
C THR A 4 14.58 27.59 -54.69
N SER A 5 14.24 26.86 -53.63
CA SER A 5 12.93 27.02 -52.94
C SER A 5 12.98 27.69 -51.56
N LEU A 6 14.13 28.21 -51.12
CA LEU A 6 14.18 29.11 -49.95
C LEU A 6 13.82 30.53 -50.40
N ALA A 7 12.57 30.73 -50.83
CA ALA A 7 12.06 32.02 -51.25
C ALA A 7 11.34 32.71 -50.09
N GLU A 8 11.82 33.89 -49.73
CA GLU A 8 11.11 34.90 -48.96
C GLU A 8 10.04 35.52 -49.88
N GLU A 9 8.90 34.83 -50.03
CA GLU A 9 7.74 35.39 -50.74
C GLU A 9 6.92 36.26 -49.79
N THR A 10 7.00 37.57 -50.00
CA THR A 10 6.14 38.57 -49.36
C THR A 10 4.86 38.73 -50.20
N GLN A 11 3.80 38.01 -49.84
CA GLN A 11 2.45 38.25 -50.36
C GLN A 11 1.71 39.27 -49.48
N GLN A 12 1.03 40.25 -50.11
CA GLN A 12 0.27 41.31 -49.45
C GLN A 12 -1.01 40.76 -48.77
N PRO A 13 -1.37 41.24 -47.56
CA PRO A 13 -2.44 40.64 -46.75
C PRO A 13 -3.86 41.07 -47.19
N GLU A 14 -4.83 40.16 -47.12
CA GLU A 14 -6.26 40.42 -47.39
C GLU A 14 -7.07 40.74 -46.11
N SER A 15 -6.49 40.64 -44.90
CA SER A 15 -7.18 41.00 -43.64
C SER A 15 -6.31 41.77 -42.62
N GLU A 16 -6.91 42.71 -41.88
CA GLU A 16 -6.23 43.53 -40.86
C GLU A 16 -5.61 42.70 -39.71
N THR A 17 -6.20 41.54 -39.42
CA THR A 17 -5.67 40.57 -38.45
C THR A 17 -4.35 39.95 -38.92
N GLU A 18 -4.24 39.55 -40.19
CA GLU A 18 -3.00 39.00 -40.75
C GLU A 18 -1.88 40.04 -40.76
N ALA A 19 -2.20 41.29 -41.10
CA ALA A 19 -1.24 42.40 -41.07
C ALA A 19 -0.66 42.63 -39.65
N PHE A 20 -1.49 42.52 -38.60
CA PHE A 20 -1.03 42.66 -37.22
C PHE A 20 -0.11 41.51 -36.78
N PHE A 21 -0.46 40.26 -37.11
CA PHE A 21 0.41 39.11 -36.79
C PHE A 21 1.72 39.14 -37.59
N LEU A 22 1.68 39.59 -38.85
CA LEU A 22 2.87 39.81 -39.68
C LEU A 22 3.77 40.92 -39.12
N GLU A 23 3.22 42.03 -38.66
CA GLU A 23 3.97 43.13 -38.05
C GLU A 23 4.58 42.73 -36.69
N LEU A 24 3.84 41.94 -35.90
CA LEU A 24 4.31 41.40 -34.62
C LEU A 24 5.42 40.36 -34.85
N ALA A 25 5.27 39.50 -35.85
CA ALA A 25 6.28 38.53 -36.27
C ALA A 25 7.54 39.21 -36.82
N SER A 26 7.41 40.28 -37.61
CA SER A 26 8.56 41.02 -38.15
C SER A 26 9.32 41.85 -37.12
N LYS A 27 8.68 42.20 -35.99
CA LYS A 27 9.32 42.93 -34.87
C LYS A 27 10.06 42.01 -33.89
N LEU A 28 9.74 40.72 -33.88
CA LEU A 28 10.49 39.72 -33.14
C LEU A 28 11.61 39.22 -34.06
N ASN A 29 12.84 39.72 -33.86
CA ASN A 29 14.03 39.28 -34.61
C ASN A 29 14.45 37.85 -34.20
N THR A 30 13.53 36.90 -34.30
CA THR A 30 13.73 35.49 -34.03
C THR A 30 14.07 34.83 -35.36
N HIS A 31 15.27 34.27 -35.47
CA HIS A 31 15.68 33.44 -36.61
C HIS A 31 14.87 32.13 -36.60
N LEU A 32 13.62 32.21 -37.03
CA LEU A 32 12.69 31.11 -37.12
C LEU A 32 12.69 30.63 -38.58
N TYR A 33 13.00 29.36 -38.77
CA TYR A 33 12.98 28.67 -40.04
C TYR A 33 11.72 27.81 -40.09
N TRP A 34 11.18 27.57 -41.28
CA TRP A 34 10.02 26.69 -41.44
C TRP A 34 10.12 25.83 -42.69
N VAL A 35 9.37 24.73 -42.68
CA VAL A 35 9.11 23.88 -43.85
C VAL A 35 7.61 23.56 -43.90
N GLU A 36 7.06 23.46 -45.09
CA GLU A 36 5.69 22.99 -45.31
C GLU A 36 5.73 21.51 -45.66
N GLU A 37 5.02 20.69 -44.87
CA GLU A 37 5.00 19.24 -45.02
C GLU A 37 3.55 18.75 -44.81
N GLU A 38 2.96 18.10 -45.83
CA GLU A 38 1.59 17.54 -45.78
C GLU A 38 0.49 18.52 -45.30
N GLY A 39 0.64 19.81 -45.62
CA GLY A 39 -0.31 20.86 -45.20
C GLY A 39 -0.09 21.40 -43.78
N TYR A 40 1.01 21.00 -43.12
CA TYR A 40 1.44 21.55 -41.84
C TYR A 40 2.68 22.44 -42.01
N LEU A 41 2.68 23.58 -41.31
CA LEU A 41 3.85 24.44 -41.16
C LEU A 41 4.65 24.01 -39.94
N ILE A 42 5.88 23.56 -40.16
CA ILE A 42 6.78 23.11 -39.10
C ILE A 42 7.85 24.16 -38.89
N PHE A 43 7.92 24.69 -37.67
CA PHE A 43 8.84 25.76 -37.30
C PHE A 43 10.02 25.24 -36.46
N ALA A 44 11.21 25.78 -36.70
CA ALA A 44 12.42 25.48 -35.95
C ALA A 44 13.26 26.75 -35.74
N GLN A 45 13.98 26.82 -34.62
CA GLN A 45 14.91 27.94 -34.36
C GLN A 45 16.25 27.74 -35.08
N ILE A 46 16.53 26.53 -35.56
CA ILE A 46 17.80 26.11 -36.13
C ILE A 46 17.51 25.29 -37.41
N PRO A 47 18.04 25.67 -38.58
CA PRO A 47 17.67 25.04 -39.86
C PRO A 47 18.16 23.59 -39.97
N GLN A 48 19.25 23.23 -39.27
CA GLN A 48 19.73 21.85 -39.21
C GLN A 48 18.65 20.87 -38.71
N GLN A 49 17.75 21.30 -37.81
CA GLN A 49 16.65 20.45 -37.33
C GLN A 49 15.66 20.10 -38.43
N LEU A 50 15.42 21.02 -39.37
CA LEU A 50 14.55 20.79 -40.53
C LEU A 50 15.24 19.90 -41.57
N PHE A 51 16.55 20.10 -41.80
CA PHE A 51 17.35 19.26 -42.69
C PHE A 51 17.47 17.81 -42.19
N ASP A 52 17.76 17.61 -40.89
CA ASP A 52 17.86 16.27 -40.29
C ASP A 52 16.52 15.53 -40.30
N ARG A 53 15.41 16.28 -40.25
CA ARG A 53 14.05 15.75 -40.39
C ARG A 53 13.77 15.28 -41.82
N GLU A 54 14.12 16.10 -42.83
CA GLU A 54 13.96 15.76 -44.25
C GLU A 54 14.80 14.51 -44.65
N GLN A 55 15.95 14.32 -44.02
CA GLN A 55 16.84 13.17 -44.30
C GLN A 55 16.48 11.89 -43.54
N ASN A 56 15.66 11.97 -42.48
CA ASN A 56 15.23 10.79 -41.72
C ASN A 56 14.04 10.09 -42.41
N VAL A 57 14.16 8.78 -42.61
CA VAL A 57 13.21 8.00 -43.41
C VAL A 57 11.94 7.63 -42.62
N GLU A 58 12.01 7.55 -41.29
CA GLU A 58 10.87 7.15 -40.45
C GLU A 58 10.04 8.37 -40.03
N HIS A 59 8.93 8.58 -40.74
CA HIS A 59 7.92 9.57 -40.40
C HIS A 59 6.88 8.91 -39.49
N VAL A 60 6.80 9.36 -38.24
CA VAL A 60 5.74 8.94 -37.31
C VAL A 60 4.73 10.07 -37.20
N GLN A 61 3.45 9.77 -37.44
CA GLN A 61 2.38 10.74 -37.24
C GLN A 61 2.35 11.16 -35.77
N ILE A 62 2.38 12.48 -35.51
CA ILE A 62 2.39 13.04 -34.16
C ILE A 62 1.17 12.56 -33.37
N GLN A 63 0.01 12.47 -34.01
CA GLN A 63 -1.22 11.94 -33.43
C GLN A 63 -1.01 10.51 -32.92
N GLN A 64 -0.36 9.67 -33.72
CA GLN A 64 -0.11 8.29 -33.36
C GLN A 64 0.95 8.18 -32.26
N TRP A 65 2.01 8.99 -32.33
CA TRP A 65 3.01 9.05 -31.26
C TRP A 65 2.41 9.52 -29.93
N LEU A 66 1.57 10.55 -29.93
CA LEU A 66 0.88 11.05 -28.73
C LEU A 66 -0.05 9.99 -28.16
N LYS A 67 -0.79 9.28 -29.01
CA LYS A 67 -1.66 8.19 -28.59
C LYS A 67 -0.89 7.02 -27.99
N GLU A 68 0.22 6.63 -28.60
CA GLU A 68 1.01 5.47 -28.16
C GLU A 68 1.93 5.77 -26.97
N LYS A 69 2.53 6.95 -26.92
CA LYS A 69 3.54 7.31 -25.91
C LYS A 69 2.98 8.15 -24.76
N GLN A 70 1.98 8.99 -25.04
CA GLN A 70 1.41 9.93 -24.07
C GLN A 70 -0.06 9.63 -23.74
N LYS A 71 -0.64 8.58 -24.36
CA LYS A 71 -2.05 8.17 -24.18
C LYS A 71 -3.04 9.32 -24.43
N GLN A 72 -2.69 10.24 -25.32
CA GLN A 72 -3.56 11.36 -25.70
C GLN A 72 -4.09 11.20 -27.12
N ASP A 73 -5.39 11.42 -27.29
CA ASP A 73 -6.06 11.39 -28.58
C ASP A 73 -6.48 12.81 -28.98
N ILE A 74 -5.82 13.35 -30.01
CA ILE A 74 -5.91 14.78 -30.39
C ILE A 74 -6.70 15.02 -31.69
N GLN A 75 -7.49 14.05 -32.17
CA GLN A 75 -8.13 14.13 -33.49
C GLN A 75 -9.08 15.33 -33.68
N SER A 76 -9.71 15.82 -32.61
CA SER A 76 -10.63 16.96 -32.64
C SER A 76 -10.21 18.12 -31.72
N SER A 77 -8.95 18.13 -31.28
CA SER A 77 -8.47 19.13 -30.32
C SER A 77 -8.17 20.44 -31.02
N LEU A 78 -8.80 21.53 -30.56
CA LEU A 78 -8.48 22.91 -30.93
C LEU A 78 -7.11 23.32 -30.37
N PHE A 79 -6.80 22.79 -29.19
CA PHE A 79 -5.57 23.08 -28.46
C PHE A 79 -5.23 21.91 -27.55
N PHE A 80 -3.97 21.52 -27.48
CA PHE A 80 -3.50 20.53 -26.52
C PHE A 80 -2.16 20.95 -25.91
N ILE A 81 -1.97 20.66 -24.62
CA ILE A 81 -0.70 20.72 -23.91
C ILE A 81 -0.48 19.35 -23.28
N SER A 82 0.72 18.83 -23.43
CA SER A 82 1.15 17.61 -22.77
C SER A 82 2.52 17.78 -22.17
N THR A 83 2.73 17.21 -20.99
CA THR A 83 4.01 17.19 -20.31
C THR A 83 4.26 15.82 -19.69
N SER A 84 5.51 15.38 -19.71
CA SER A 84 5.95 14.19 -19.01
C SER A 84 6.79 14.60 -17.80
N ILE A 85 6.35 14.23 -16.60
CA ILE A 85 7.06 14.53 -15.36
C ILE A 85 7.77 13.26 -14.90
N SER A 86 9.04 13.39 -14.51
CA SER A 86 9.82 12.26 -14.01
C SER A 86 9.41 11.88 -12.58
N ASP A 87 9.54 10.59 -12.28
CA ASP A 87 9.35 9.93 -10.99
C ASP A 87 7.93 10.03 -10.38
N THR A 88 7.00 10.70 -11.08
CA THR A 88 5.60 10.86 -10.67
C THR A 88 4.91 9.56 -10.27
N PRO A 89 4.98 8.44 -11.04
CA PRO A 89 4.30 7.21 -10.66
C PRO A 89 4.81 6.64 -9.33
N ARG A 90 6.10 6.83 -9.03
CA ARG A 90 6.70 6.39 -7.76
C ARG A 90 6.30 7.27 -6.60
N GLN A 91 6.31 8.59 -6.82
CA GLN A 91 5.87 9.53 -5.79
C GLN A 91 4.40 9.32 -5.42
N LEU A 92 3.55 9.05 -6.41
CA LEU A 92 2.14 8.69 -6.19
C LEU A 92 2.00 7.37 -5.43
N TYR A 93 2.81 6.35 -5.77
CA TYR A 93 2.83 5.09 -5.02
C TYR A 93 3.21 5.33 -3.54
N TYR A 94 4.21 6.15 -3.26
CA TYR A 94 4.59 6.46 -1.88
C TYR A 94 3.55 7.31 -1.15
N ALA A 95 2.92 8.27 -1.83
CA ALA A 95 1.79 9.02 -1.26
C ALA A 95 0.62 8.08 -0.91
N TYR A 96 0.36 7.08 -1.75
CA TYR A 96 -0.63 6.05 -1.48
C TYR A 96 -0.27 5.21 -0.23
N LEU A 97 0.96 4.70 -0.14
CA LEU A 97 1.42 3.98 1.06
C LEU A 97 1.31 4.85 2.31
N GLN A 98 1.61 6.14 2.21
CA GLN A 98 1.50 7.07 3.34
C GLN A 98 0.03 7.30 3.75
N SER A 99 -0.89 7.37 2.80
CA SER A 99 -2.33 7.45 3.10
C SER A 99 -2.85 6.19 3.78
N LEU A 100 -2.34 5.01 3.39
CA LEU A 100 -2.67 3.74 4.01
C LEU A 100 -2.21 3.69 5.47
N ILE A 101 -1.01 4.19 5.78
CA ILE A 101 -0.54 4.33 7.17
C ILE A 101 -1.49 5.22 7.96
N MET A 102 -1.84 6.38 7.43
CA MET A 102 -2.75 7.32 8.11
C MET A 102 -4.11 6.67 8.42
N LEU A 103 -4.67 5.91 7.48
CA LEU A 103 -5.92 5.17 7.69
C LEU A 103 -5.76 4.03 8.70
N ALA A 104 -4.65 3.30 8.67
CA ALA A 104 -4.37 2.23 9.60
C ALA A 104 -4.26 2.76 11.05
N GLU A 105 -3.59 3.89 11.23
CA GLU A 105 -3.49 4.61 12.51
C GLU A 105 -4.85 5.08 13.01
N LEU A 106 -5.68 5.67 12.13
CA LEU A 106 -7.06 6.05 12.47
C LEU A 106 -7.93 4.87 12.90
N ALA A 107 -7.65 3.67 12.36
CA ALA A 107 -8.36 2.44 12.69
C ALA A 107 -7.75 1.65 13.87
N ASP A 108 -6.71 2.17 14.53
CA ASP A 108 -5.94 1.48 15.58
C ASP A 108 -5.39 0.10 15.13
N THR A 109 -4.99 0.02 13.86
CA THR A 109 -4.45 -1.19 13.23
C THR A 109 -2.96 -1.03 12.91
N LYS A 110 -2.17 -2.08 13.15
CA LYS A 110 -0.73 -2.08 12.81
C LYS A 110 -0.56 -2.60 11.39
N MET A 111 -0.11 -1.73 10.48
CA MET A 111 0.28 -2.08 9.11
C MET A 111 1.79 -2.35 9.05
N ASP A 112 2.19 -3.50 8.51
CA ASP A 112 3.60 -3.80 8.26
C ASP A 112 3.97 -3.45 6.81
N LEU A 113 4.68 -2.33 6.65
CA LEU A 113 5.14 -1.80 5.35
C LEU A 113 6.18 -2.69 4.67
N PHE A 114 6.87 -3.57 5.41
CA PHE A 114 7.88 -4.46 4.84
C PHE A 114 7.28 -5.60 4.00
N THR A 115 5.97 -5.81 4.12
CA THR A 115 5.23 -6.78 3.29
C THR A 115 4.86 -6.22 1.92
N LEU A 116 4.98 -4.91 1.72
CA LEU A 116 4.61 -4.24 0.48
C LEU A 116 5.86 -4.04 -0.41
N PRO A 117 5.74 -4.27 -1.72
CA PRO A 117 6.89 -4.19 -2.62
C PRO A 117 7.38 -2.75 -2.76
N SER A 118 8.67 -2.58 -3.01
CA SER A 118 9.21 -1.26 -3.33
C SER A 118 8.80 -0.80 -4.74
N ALA A 119 8.80 0.51 -5.00
CA ALA A 119 8.49 1.05 -6.33
C ALA A 119 9.39 0.49 -7.45
N LEU A 120 10.58 0.00 -7.10
CA LEU A 120 11.51 -0.66 -8.02
C LEU A 120 11.12 -2.11 -8.33
N GLU A 121 10.61 -2.85 -7.35
CA GLU A 121 10.18 -4.25 -7.50
C GLU A 121 8.94 -4.38 -8.37
N VAL A 122 8.05 -3.39 -8.31
CA VAL A 122 6.83 -3.34 -9.15
C VAL A 122 7.13 -2.82 -10.56
N ASN A 123 8.39 -2.48 -10.87
CA ASN A 123 8.83 -1.96 -12.17
C ASN A 123 7.96 -0.80 -12.67
N LEU A 124 7.66 0.15 -11.77
CA LEU A 124 6.83 1.30 -12.13
C LEU A 124 7.53 2.19 -13.17
N PRO A 125 6.77 2.77 -14.13
CA PRO A 125 7.32 3.70 -15.11
C PRO A 125 8.08 4.85 -14.45
N LYS A 126 9.17 5.30 -15.08
CA LYS A 126 10.00 6.41 -14.57
C LYS A 126 9.41 7.79 -14.85
N THR A 127 8.43 7.90 -15.73
CA THR A 127 7.82 9.16 -16.14
C THR A 127 6.31 8.95 -16.18
N GLY A 128 5.56 9.92 -15.68
CA GLY A 128 4.10 9.98 -15.83
C GLY A 128 3.72 11.10 -16.79
N THR A 129 2.66 10.89 -17.56
CA THR A 129 2.14 11.89 -18.49
C THR A 129 0.94 12.63 -17.90
N TYR A 130 0.96 13.96 -18.05
CA TYR A 130 -0.17 14.83 -17.76
C TYR A 130 -0.45 15.70 -18.96
N GLY A 131 -1.72 15.88 -19.27
CA GLY A 131 -2.08 16.79 -20.34
C GLY A 131 -3.45 17.42 -20.16
N MET A 132 -3.65 18.46 -20.95
CA MET A 132 -4.87 19.24 -21.02
C MET A 132 -5.18 19.48 -22.49
N GLN A 133 -6.42 19.24 -22.90
CA GLN A 133 -6.86 19.54 -24.26
C GLN A 133 -8.20 20.25 -24.24
N LEU A 134 -8.37 21.13 -25.22
CA LEU A 134 -9.60 21.85 -25.51
C LEU A 134 -10.11 21.35 -26.85
N ASP A 135 -11.26 20.68 -26.85
CA ASP A 135 -11.89 20.19 -28.06
C ASP A 135 -13.07 21.06 -28.43
N ILE A 136 -13.23 21.30 -29.73
CA ILE A 136 -14.42 21.93 -30.28
C ILE A 136 -15.09 20.95 -31.24
N SER A 137 -16.39 20.84 -31.08
CA SER A 137 -17.28 20.13 -31.99
C SER A 137 -18.44 21.06 -32.33
N GLU A 138 -19.26 20.70 -33.31
CA GLU A 138 -20.36 21.54 -33.81
C GLU A 138 -21.32 21.99 -32.69
N THR A 139 -21.43 21.22 -31.62
CA THR A 139 -22.39 21.48 -30.52
C THR A 139 -21.77 21.56 -29.13
N ARG A 140 -20.44 21.44 -28.98
CA ARG A 140 -19.80 21.46 -27.65
C ARG A 140 -18.37 21.98 -27.68
N LEU A 141 -18.01 22.67 -26.60
CA LEU A 141 -16.65 22.98 -26.20
C LEU A 141 -16.34 22.14 -24.96
N SER A 142 -15.32 21.27 -25.02
CA SER A 142 -14.88 20.46 -23.88
C SER A 142 -13.45 20.78 -23.49
N LEU A 143 -13.21 20.90 -22.19
CA LEU A 143 -11.88 20.94 -21.59
C LEU A 143 -11.63 19.60 -20.92
N GLU A 144 -10.65 18.84 -21.41
CA GLU A 144 -10.29 17.53 -20.90
C GLU A 144 -8.91 17.59 -20.25
N PHE A 145 -8.78 16.95 -19.08
CA PHE A 145 -7.52 16.75 -18.39
C PHE A 145 -7.20 15.26 -18.35
N THR A 146 -6.06 14.87 -18.91
CA THR A 146 -5.59 13.50 -18.93
C THR A 146 -4.53 13.31 -17.85
N PHE A 147 -4.78 12.41 -16.91
CA PHE A 147 -3.82 12.03 -15.87
C PHE A 147 -3.51 10.55 -16.03
N GLU A 148 -2.24 10.20 -16.29
CA GLU A 148 -1.86 8.78 -16.41
C GLU A 148 -1.93 8.05 -15.06
N ASN A 149 -1.71 8.77 -13.97
CA ASN A 149 -1.88 8.28 -12.60
C ASN A 149 -2.58 9.39 -11.80
N ASN A 150 -3.88 9.24 -11.53
CA ASN A 150 -4.66 10.27 -10.84
C ASN A 150 -4.63 10.03 -9.32
N PRO A 151 -4.02 10.93 -8.50
CA PRO A 151 -4.03 10.79 -7.04
C PRO A 151 -5.44 10.82 -6.43
N LEU A 152 -6.40 11.42 -7.13
CA LEU A 152 -7.77 11.56 -6.65
C LEU A 152 -8.65 10.35 -6.98
N GLU A 153 -8.18 9.38 -7.76
CA GLU A 153 -8.97 8.20 -8.13
C GLU A 153 -9.43 7.41 -6.88
N PHE A 154 -8.61 7.41 -5.83
CA PHE A 154 -8.97 6.84 -4.53
C PHE A 154 -10.15 7.56 -3.84
N PHE A 155 -10.23 8.88 -3.96
CA PHE A 155 -11.24 9.70 -3.28
C PHE A 155 -12.51 9.91 -4.11
N LEU A 156 -12.37 9.95 -5.43
CA LEU A 156 -13.45 10.32 -6.35
C LEU A 156 -14.18 9.09 -6.93
N SER A 157 -13.55 7.90 -6.93
CA SER A 157 -14.17 6.70 -7.49
C SER A 157 -15.05 6.00 -6.46
N THR A 158 -16.36 6.02 -6.68
CA THR A 158 -17.35 5.40 -5.80
C THR A 158 -17.22 3.88 -5.71
N ASP A 159 -16.75 3.21 -6.76
CA ASP A 159 -16.67 1.74 -6.84
C ASP A 159 -15.63 1.16 -5.88
N ASN A 160 -14.53 1.90 -5.64
CA ASN A 160 -13.49 1.48 -4.71
C ASN A 160 -13.78 1.97 -3.29
N MET A 161 -14.42 3.13 -3.12
CA MET A 161 -14.72 3.67 -1.79
C MET A 161 -15.71 2.80 -0.99
N VAL A 162 -16.77 2.29 -1.63
CA VAL A 162 -17.72 1.35 -0.98
C VAL A 162 -17.01 0.04 -0.62
N THR A 163 -16.18 -0.46 -1.53
CA THR A 163 -15.39 -1.69 -1.30
C THR A 163 -14.45 -1.52 -0.10
N LEU A 164 -13.74 -0.41 0.00
CA LEU A 164 -12.87 -0.09 1.13
C LEU A 164 -13.63 0.06 2.45
N ALA A 165 -14.81 0.69 2.43
CA ALA A 165 -15.65 0.82 3.62
C ALA A 165 -16.12 -0.54 4.15
N ILE A 166 -16.53 -1.45 3.26
CA ILE A 166 -16.92 -2.82 3.64
C ILE A 166 -15.73 -3.57 4.21
N ILE A 167 -14.57 -3.51 3.55
CA ILE A 167 -13.33 -4.13 4.05
C ILE A 167 -12.97 -3.57 5.43
N GLY A 168 -13.11 -2.26 5.65
CA GLY A 168 -12.88 -1.61 6.94
C GLY A 168 -13.79 -2.14 8.05
N ILE A 169 -15.09 -2.26 7.79
CA ILE A 169 -16.06 -2.81 8.76
C ILE A 169 -15.73 -4.28 9.10
N VAL A 170 -15.42 -5.09 8.09
CA VAL A 170 -15.05 -6.50 8.29
C VAL A 170 -13.75 -6.61 9.08
N ALA A 171 -12.74 -5.81 8.75
CA ALA A 171 -11.46 -5.78 9.45
C ALA A 171 -11.61 -5.37 10.91
N ALA A 172 -12.44 -4.36 11.20
CA ALA A 172 -12.70 -3.89 12.56
C ALA A 172 -13.27 -4.97 13.48
N VAL A 173 -14.03 -5.94 12.96
CA VAL A 173 -14.55 -7.08 13.73
C VAL A 173 -13.57 -8.26 13.71
N ALA A 174 -12.96 -8.54 12.57
CA ALA A 174 -12.12 -9.72 12.38
C ALA A 174 -10.78 -9.62 13.14
N ILE A 175 -10.16 -8.44 13.17
CA ILE A 175 -8.85 -8.25 13.81
C ILE A 175 -8.92 -8.50 15.32
N PRO A 176 -9.82 -7.87 16.10
CA PRO A 176 -9.92 -8.15 17.54
C PRO A 176 -10.21 -9.63 17.82
N ALA A 177 -11.14 -10.23 17.06
CA ALA A 177 -11.48 -11.63 17.23
C ALA A 177 -10.30 -12.58 16.99
N TYR A 178 -9.46 -12.31 15.97
CA TYR A 178 -8.25 -13.09 15.72
C TYR A 178 -7.23 -12.94 16.85
N THR A 179 -7.02 -11.72 17.37
CA THR A 179 -6.12 -11.51 18.50
C THR A 179 -6.57 -12.25 19.76
N ASP A 180 -7.88 -12.30 20.03
CA ASP A 180 -8.43 -13.08 21.14
C ASP A 180 -8.18 -14.59 20.98
N TYR A 181 -8.33 -15.12 19.76
CA TYR A 181 -8.05 -16.52 19.45
C TYR A 181 -6.57 -16.85 19.66
N MET A 182 -5.67 -15.98 19.19
CA MET A 182 -4.23 -16.16 19.41
C MET A 182 -3.88 -16.12 20.90
N LYS A 183 -4.51 -15.25 21.70
CA LYS A 183 -4.32 -15.24 23.16
C LYS A 183 -4.76 -16.56 23.81
N LYS A 184 -5.94 -17.08 23.44
CA LYS A 184 -6.42 -18.40 23.91
C LYS A 184 -5.46 -19.52 23.56
N ALA A 185 -4.91 -19.53 22.33
CA ALA A 185 -3.94 -20.52 21.90
C ALA A 185 -2.67 -20.48 22.75
N LYS A 186 -2.13 -19.28 23.03
CA LYS A 186 -0.98 -19.08 23.92
C LYS A 186 -1.26 -19.58 25.35
N VAL A 187 -2.43 -19.27 25.92
CA VAL A 187 -2.84 -19.76 27.26
C VAL A 187 -2.95 -21.29 27.28
N SER A 188 -3.44 -21.89 26.19
CA SER A 188 -3.54 -23.35 26.06
C SER A 188 -2.18 -24.05 26.05
N GLU A 189 -1.13 -23.43 25.50
CA GLU A 189 0.24 -23.96 25.60
C GLU A 189 0.70 -24.03 27.06
N GLY A 190 0.49 -22.95 27.83
CA GLY A 190 0.83 -22.91 29.25
C GLY A 190 0.05 -23.96 30.05
N LEU A 191 -1.24 -24.17 29.74
CA LEU A 191 -2.04 -25.23 30.35
C LEU A 191 -1.50 -26.63 30.02
N GLN A 192 -0.99 -26.85 28.81
CA GLN A 192 -0.38 -28.13 28.42
C GLN A 192 0.85 -28.44 29.27
N LEU A 193 1.72 -27.45 29.50
CA LEU A 193 2.87 -27.60 30.39
C LEU A 193 2.44 -27.85 31.84
N LEU A 194 1.46 -27.09 32.33
CA LEU A 194 0.95 -27.24 33.69
C LEU A 194 0.30 -28.61 33.94
N THR A 195 -0.44 -29.14 32.95
CA THR A 195 -1.09 -30.44 33.05
C THR A 195 -0.13 -31.61 32.89
N ALA A 196 1.02 -31.43 32.24
CA ALA A 196 2.06 -32.45 32.14
C ALA A 196 2.62 -32.87 33.50
N ILE A 197 2.53 -32.01 34.52
CA ILE A 197 2.97 -32.30 35.90
C ILE A 197 2.08 -33.35 36.59
N LYS A 198 0.81 -33.50 36.18
CA LYS A 198 -0.18 -34.27 36.95
C LYS A 198 0.25 -35.70 37.23
N VAL A 199 0.78 -36.39 36.23
CA VAL A 199 1.20 -37.79 36.33
C VAL A 199 2.41 -37.94 37.28
N PRO A 200 3.57 -37.30 37.02
CA PRO A 200 4.73 -37.45 37.89
C PRO A 200 4.48 -36.92 39.31
N ALA A 201 3.63 -35.90 39.47
CA ALA A 201 3.25 -35.40 40.78
C ALA A 201 2.41 -36.40 41.59
N ILE A 202 1.46 -37.11 40.96
CA ILE A 202 0.68 -38.16 41.63
C ILE A 202 1.57 -39.36 42.01
N GLU A 203 2.47 -39.78 41.11
CA GLU A 203 3.41 -40.86 41.39
C GLU A 203 4.30 -40.54 42.60
N PHE A 204 4.87 -39.34 42.62
CA PHE A 204 5.68 -38.87 43.75
C PHE A 204 4.86 -38.73 45.03
N PHE A 205 3.64 -38.19 44.94
CA PHE A 205 2.75 -38.04 46.10
C PHE A 205 2.39 -39.39 46.72
N THR A 206 2.21 -40.43 45.90
CA THR A 206 1.90 -41.79 46.37
C THR A 206 3.04 -42.40 47.18
N VAL A 207 4.30 -42.08 46.84
CA VAL A 207 5.48 -42.62 47.52
C VAL A 207 5.86 -41.78 48.75
N TYR A 208 5.84 -40.45 48.63
CA TYR A 208 6.41 -39.54 49.62
C TYR A 208 5.36 -38.75 50.43
N GLY A 209 4.07 -38.85 50.09
CA GLY A 209 2.97 -38.19 50.80
C GLY A 209 2.92 -36.65 50.63
N ARG A 210 3.73 -36.08 49.73
CA ARG A 210 3.77 -34.64 49.42
C ARG A 210 3.89 -34.41 47.91
N LEU A 211 3.54 -33.22 47.45
CA LEU A 211 3.81 -32.84 46.07
C LEU A 211 5.31 -32.56 45.86
N PRO A 212 5.89 -32.96 44.71
CA PRO A 212 7.29 -32.67 44.39
C PRO A 212 7.50 -31.23 43.94
N ASN A 213 8.69 -30.71 44.19
CA ASN A 213 9.18 -29.54 43.45
C ASN A 213 9.44 -29.94 41.98
N VAL A 214 9.32 -28.97 41.08
CA VAL A 214 9.48 -29.19 39.64
C VAL A 214 10.86 -29.72 39.24
N GLU A 215 11.89 -29.42 40.03
CA GLU A 215 13.25 -29.94 39.88
C GLU A 215 13.35 -31.44 40.24
N GLU A 216 12.54 -31.93 41.17
CA GLU A 216 12.56 -33.33 41.63
C GLU A 216 11.96 -34.30 40.60
N ILE A 217 11.08 -33.79 39.74
CA ILE A 217 10.40 -34.56 38.68
C ILE A 217 10.94 -34.26 37.27
N GLY A 218 11.90 -33.34 37.13
CA GLY A 218 12.57 -33.06 35.86
C GLY A 218 11.63 -32.62 34.72
N VAL A 219 10.56 -31.89 35.04
CA VAL A 219 9.58 -31.42 34.05
C VAL A 219 10.04 -30.14 33.35
N VAL A 220 9.55 -29.93 32.13
CA VAL A 220 9.77 -28.68 31.39
C VAL A 220 9.04 -27.53 32.10
N THR A 221 9.79 -26.53 32.54
CA THR A 221 9.27 -25.42 33.36
C THR A 221 8.99 -24.12 32.60
N SER A 222 9.36 -24.07 31.32
CA SER A 222 9.13 -22.94 30.43
C SER A 222 8.81 -23.39 29.01
N GLY A 223 7.94 -22.63 28.36
CA GLY A 223 7.56 -22.76 26.96
C GLY A 223 7.87 -21.49 26.20
N LYS A 224 7.24 -21.32 25.04
CA LYS A 224 7.44 -20.15 24.19
C LYS A 224 6.76 -18.89 24.75
N TYR A 225 5.61 -19.05 25.39
CA TYR A 225 4.80 -17.93 25.91
C TYR A 225 4.60 -17.95 27.43
N SER A 226 5.04 -19.02 28.10
CA SER A 226 4.85 -19.24 29.53
C SER A 226 6.15 -19.65 30.20
N HIS A 227 6.35 -19.24 31.45
CA HIS A 227 7.55 -19.53 32.22
C HIS A 227 7.22 -19.76 33.70
N ASN A 228 8.25 -20.04 34.49
CA ASN A 228 8.19 -20.07 35.95
C ASN A 228 7.10 -21.03 36.46
N LEU A 229 7.04 -22.23 35.87
CA LEU A 229 6.22 -23.31 36.38
C LEU A 229 6.83 -23.80 37.70
N ARG A 230 6.09 -23.62 38.80
CA ARG A 230 6.58 -23.88 40.16
C ARG A 230 5.48 -24.42 41.08
N LEU A 231 5.91 -25.07 42.16
CA LEU A 231 5.02 -25.47 43.26
C LEU A 231 4.54 -24.21 44.00
N LEU A 232 3.27 -24.18 44.40
CA LEU A 232 2.70 -23.13 45.23
C LEU A 232 3.30 -23.16 46.64
N ASP A 233 3.38 -22.00 47.28
CA ASP A 233 3.87 -21.87 48.67
C ASP A 233 3.01 -22.66 49.67
N THR A 234 1.73 -22.84 49.34
CA THR A 234 0.76 -23.67 50.09
C THR A 234 0.93 -25.18 49.88
N GLN A 235 1.88 -25.61 49.03
CA GLN A 235 2.21 -27.01 48.71
C GLN A 235 1.02 -27.87 48.25
N ASN A 236 -0.04 -27.24 47.75
CA ASN A 236 -1.30 -27.88 47.35
C ASN A 236 -1.54 -27.81 45.83
N GLY A 237 -0.54 -27.41 45.04
CA GLY A 237 -0.70 -27.27 43.60
C GLY A 237 0.48 -26.57 42.93
N TYR A 238 0.33 -26.29 41.64
CA TYR A 238 1.34 -25.66 40.79
C TYR A 238 0.79 -24.41 40.13
N SER A 239 1.67 -23.45 39.81
CA SER A 239 1.33 -22.27 39.02
C SER A 239 2.28 -22.10 37.84
N ILE A 240 1.78 -21.54 36.74
CA ILE A 240 2.58 -21.10 35.60
C ILE A 240 2.24 -19.66 35.23
N GLU A 241 3.26 -18.86 34.95
CA GLU A 241 3.17 -17.44 34.62
C GLU A 241 3.38 -17.21 33.12
N PHE A 242 2.89 -16.09 32.59
CA PHE A 242 3.02 -15.73 31.17
C PHE A 242 3.96 -14.53 30.99
N GLN A 243 4.85 -14.61 30.01
CA GLN A 243 5.94 -13.64 29.80
C GLN A 243 5.53 -12.44 28.91
N GLU A 244 4.35 -12.50 28.29
CA GLU A 244 3.96 -11.61 27.20
C GLU A 244 3.15 -10.40 27.72
N PRO A 245 3.42 -9.15 27.29
CA PRO A 245 2.62 -7.98 27.69
C PRO A 245 1.15 -8.08 27.28
N ALA A 246 0.82 -8.88 26.27
CA ALA A 246 -0.55 -9.09 25.80
C ALA A 246 -1.38 -10.07 26.67
N ILE A 247 -0.72 -10.85 27.55
CA ILE A 247 -1.33 -11.84 28.44
C ILE A 247 -0.61 -11.74 29.79
N SER A 248 -1.18 -10.97 30.70
CA SER A 248 -0.71 -10.90 32.08
C SER A 248 -1.57 -11.81 32.95
N GLY A 249 -0.94 -12.48 33.92
CA GLY A 249 -1.60 -13.38 34.86
C GLY A 249 -0.90 -14.73 34.98
N LYS A 250 -1.52 -15.63 35.76
CA LYS A 250 -1.04 -17.00 35.98
C LYS A 250 -2.19 -18.00 35.95
N LEU A 251 -1.89 -19.20 35.45
CA LEU A 251 -2.76 -20.36 35.64
C LEU A 251 -2.31 -21.13 36.87
N ILE A 252 -3.26 -21.67 37.61
CA ILE A 252 -3.05 -22.38 38.87
C ILE A 252 -3.75 -23.74 38.76
N LEU A 253 -3.06 -24.79 39.17
CA LEU A 253 -3.57 -26.14 39.19
C LEU A 253 -3.49 -26.69 40.62
N LEU A 254 -4.64 -26.81 41.27
CA LEU A 254 -4.76 -27.28 42.65
C LEU A 254 -5.04 -28.78 42.69
N TYR A 255 -4.36 -29.48 43.60
CA TYR A 255 -4.57 -30.89 43.86
C TYR A 255 -5.43 -31.08 45.10
N ASN A 256 -6.56 -31.77 44.96
CA ASN A 256 -7.36 -32.21 46.09
C ASN A 256 -6.98 -33.65 46.47
N ALA A 257 -6.26 -33.81 47.58
CA ALA A 257 -5.80 -35.11 48.05
C ALA A 257 -6.93 -36.05 48.52
N GLN A 258 -8.10 -35.53 48.91
CA GLN A 258 -9.23 -36.36 49.38
C GLN A 258 -9.89 -37.12 48.23
N ASN A 259 -10.10 -36.41 47.10
CA ASN A 259 -10.78 -36.96 45.94
C ASN A 259 -9.83 -37.33 44.79
N GLN A 260 -8.52 -37.09 44.95
CA GLN A 260 -7.47 -37.27 43.93
C GLN A 260 -7.76 -36.51 42.62
N THR A 261 -8.44 -35.37 42.71
CA THR A 261 -8.84 -34.56 41.55
C THR A 261 -8.00 -33.29 41.44
N TRP A 262 -7.74 -32.87 40.19
CA TRP A 262 -7.09 -31.60 39.89
C TRP A 262 -8.12 -30.54 39.50
N ILE A 263 -8.03 -29.35 40.08
CA ILE A 263 -8.88 -28.20 39.79
C ILE A 263 -8.00 -27.12 39.17
N CYS A 264 -8.41 -26.61 38.00
CA CYS A 264 -7.71 -25.49 37.36
C CYS A 264 -8.39 -24.17 37.71
N THR A 265 -7.61 -23.18 38.12
CA THR A 265 -8.03 -21.81 38.39
C THR A 265 -7.01 -20.82 37.81
N HIS A 266 -7.28 -19.53 37.90
CA HIS A 266 -6.45 -18.47 37.33
C HIS A 266 -6.36 -17.29 38.31
N ASP A 267 -5.35 -16.45 38.11
CA ASP A 267 -5.19 -15.20 38.87
C ASP A 267 -4.63 -14.11 37.93
N GLY A 268 -5.21 -12.92 38.02
CA GLY A 268 -4.83 -11.76 37.22
C GLY A 268 -5.06 -11.88 35.70
N MET A 269 -5.86 -12.86 35.25
CA MET A 269 -6.17 -13.11 33.83
C MET A 269 -7.67 -12.97 33.55
N ASP A 270 -8.02 -12.37 32.40
CA ASP A 270 -9.40 -12.24 31.92
C ASP A 270 -9.99 -13.60 31.50
N GLU A 271 -11.20 -13.89 31.97
CA GLU A 271 -11.95 -15.13 31.70
C GLU A 271 -12.13 -15.41 30.21
N LYS A 272 -12.19 -14.35 29.38
CA LYS A 272 -12.35 -14.46 27.93
C LYS A 272 -11.24 -15.29 27.29
N TYR A 273 -10.02 -15.27 27.83
CA TYR A 273 -8.87 -15.96 27.25
C TYR A 273 -8.65 -17.37 27.80
N LEU A 274 -9.39 -17.74 28.85
CA LEU A 274 -9.19 -19.02 29.52
C LEU A 274 -9.80 -20.20 28.75
N PRO A 275 -9.16 -21.38 28.77
CA PRO A 275 -9.78 -22.64 28.39
C PRO A 275 -10.98 -22.94 29.30
N SER A 276 -11.98 -23.64 28.77
CA SER A 276 -13.22 -23.98 29.51
C SER A 276 -12.96 -24.70 30.84
N VAL A 277 -11.89 -25.50 30.92
CA VAL A 277 -11.49 -26.25 32.11
C VAL A 277 -11.05 -25.35 33.28
N CYS A 278 -10.56 -24.14 32.99
CA CYS A 278 -10.02 -23.21 33.99
C CYS A 278 -10.95 -22.02 34.26
N ARG A 279 -12.16 -22.00 33.69
CA ARG A 279 -13.17 -20.94 33.92
C ARG A 279 -14.08 -21.22 35.10
N LEU A 280 -14.09 -22.44 35.62
CA LEU A 280 -15.00 -22.83 36.70
C LEU A 280 -14.36 -22.44 38.04
N MET A 281 -15.02 -21.51 38.72
CA MET A 281 -14.80 -21.17 40.12
C MET A 281 -15.63 -22.07 41.02
#